data_AF-A0A953A121-F1
#
_entry.id   AF-A0A953A121-F1
#
_cell.length_a   1.000
_cell.length_b   1.000
_cell.length_c   1.000
_cell.angle_alpha   90.00
_cell.angle_beta   90.00
_cell.angle_gamma   90.00
#
_symmetry.space_group_name_H-M   'P 1'
#
loop_
_entity.id
_entity.type
_entity.pdbx_description
1 polymer ?
#
loop_
_entity_poly.entity_id
_entity_poly.type
_entity_poly.pdbx_seq_one_letter_code
_entity_poly.pdbx_strand_id
1 'polypeptide(L)'
;MRILVLAVACLLLSVTPVSAVYYGQAREEVVKELGKPVSELKRGAREVMIFKTGRIELESGKVAVVQGLPVTDGPVAAPMPTPMADTPKAAESAAGPIETKAATEAPAKAAPISAAKEKSVEQQMIEADAAARTKMEKQIEELENPPPPARDHDRGPPRWLTFIVELIIKAVMMLAALKLTTKYWDVEISWFGLAMAAIADTVARAVVGAIALWALGMGTTMYADEATAALILVVVLRKVSYNQSLAQAVTITLTSKTFTVVVGSFLSVVLLRALFGGGGGLMPF
;
A
#
# COMPACT_ATOMS: atom_id res chain seq x y z
N MET A 1 4.30 -10.95 27.40
CA MET A 1 4.98 -9.99 26.51
C MET A 1 6.19 -10.58 25.79
N ARG A 2 7.22 -11.08 26.48
CA ARG A 2 8.43 -11.67 25.83
C ARG A 2 8.10 -12.80 24.85
N ILE A 3 7.12 -13.65 25.17
CA ILE A 3 6.70 -14.78 24.33
C ILE A 3 6.08 -14.32 23.00
N LEU A 4 5.33 -13.21 22.98
CA LEU A 4 4.66 -12.72 21.77
C LEU A 4 5.65 -12.00 20.84
N VAL A 5 6.58 -11.22 21.40
CA VAL A 5 7.71 -10.64 20.64
C VAL A 5 8.61 -11.74 20.07
N LEU A 6 8.89 -12.79 20.85
CA LEU A 6 9.67 -13.94 20.39
C LEU A 6 8.93 -14.73 19.30
N ALA A 7 7.61 -14.90 19.41
CA ALA A 7 6.80 -15.59 18.40
C ALA A 7 6.74 -14.82 17.08
N VAL A 8 6.58 -13.49 17.12
CA VAL A 8 6.61 -12.65 15.92
C VAL A 8 8.01 -12.59 15.30
N ALA A 9 9.06 -12.47 16.13
CA ALA A 9 10.44 -12.53 15.66
C ALA A 9 10.77 -13.91 15.05
N CYS A 10 10.31 -15.01 15.67
CA CYS A 10 10.43 -16.37 15.11
C CYS A 10 9.64 -16.52 13.81
N LEU A 11 8.45 -15.93 13.70
CA LEU A 11 7.66 -15.98 12.47
C LEU A 11 8.38 -15.23 11.33
N LEU A 12 8.97 -14.07 11.63
CA LEU A 12 9.79 -13.30 10.68
C LEU A 12 11.13 -14.01 10.34
N LEU A 13 11.73 -14.72 11.29
CA LEU A 13 12.95 -15.53 11.09
C LEU A 13 12.67 -16.87 10.40
N SER A 14 11.43 -17.35 10.40
CA SER A 14 11.04 -18.59 9.73
C SER A 14 10.86 -18.45 8.22
N VAL A 15 11.05 -17.24 7.67
CA VAL A 15 11.17 -17.02 6.22
C VAL A 15 12.52 -17.58 5.78
N THR A 16 12.59 -18.89 5.60
CA THR A 16 13.78 -19.53 5.04
C THR A 16 14.08 -18.90 3.67
N PRO A 17 15.35 -18.54 3.40
CA PRO A 17 15.75 -18.16 2.06
C PRO A 17 15.34 -19.30 1.11
N VAL A 18 14.65 -18.94 0.04
CA VAL A 18 14.36 -19.89 -1.03
C VAL A 18 15.66 -19.90 -1.80
N SER A 19 16.47 -20.93 -1.61
CA SER A 19 17.74 -21.08 -2.30
C SER A 19 17.47 -21.11 -3.80
N ALA A 20 17.99 -20.12 -4.53
CA ALA A 20 17.79 -20.00 -5.96
C ALA A 20 19.00 -20.61 -6.67
N VAL A 21 18.77 -21.65 -7.47
CA VAL A 21 19.83 -22.27 -8.28
C VAL A 21 20.03 -21.47 -9.56
N TYR A 22 21.29 -21.23 -9.93
CA TYR A 22 21.64 -20.52 -11.16
C TYR A 22 22.09 -21.47 -12.27
N TYR A 23 21.83 -21.13 -13.53
CA TYR A 23 22.43 -21.83 -14.66
C TYR A 23 23.95 -21.67 -14.65
N GLY A 24 24.67 -22.75 -14.96
CA GLY A 24 26.13 -22.78 -14.95
C GLY A 24 26.77 -22.97 -13.57
N GLN A 25 25.97 -23.01 -12.50
CA GLN A 25 26.46 -23.22 -11.13
C GLN A 25 27.10 -24.60 -10.98
N ALA A 26 28.18 -24.70 -10.19
CA ALA A 26 28.88 -25.96 -9.97
C ALA A 26 28.08 -26.91 -9.07
N ARG A 27 28.18 -28.22 -9.31
CA ARG A 27 27.51 -29.27 -8.52
C ARG A 27 27.62 -29.06 -7.00
N GLU A 28 28.80 -28.69 -6.52
CA GLU A 28 29.09 -28.52 -5.09
C GLU A 28 28.29 -27.38 -4.47
N GLU A 29 28.11 -26.28 -5.20
CA GLU A 29 27.31 -25.14 -4.75
C GLU A 29 25.82 -25.49 -4.73
N VAL A 30 25.34 -26.23 -5.73
CA VAL A 30 23.94 -26.71 -5.77
C VAL A 30 23.64 -27.61 -4.57
N VAL A 31 24.53 -28.55 -4.24
CA VAL A 31 24.39 -29.43 -3.06
C VAL A 31 24.48 -28.62 -1.75
N LYS A 32 25.33 -27.59 -1.70
CA LYS A 32 25.46 -26.71 -0.54
C LYS A 32 24.18 -25.90 -0.29
N GLU A 33 23.54 -25.43 -1.35
CA GLU A 33 22.35 -24.57 -1.28
C GLU A 33 21.03 -25.34 -1.11
N LEU A 34 20.87 -26.48 -1.79
CA LEU A 34 19.64 -27.29 -1.76
C LEU A 34 19.72 -28.49 -0.80
N GLY A 35 20.91 -28.83 -0.30
CA GLY A 35 21.15 -30.00 0.53
C GLY A 35 21.39 -31.27 -0.29
N LYS A 36 21.23 -32.44 0.35
CA LYS A 36 21.41 -33.73 -0.32
C LYS A 36 20.23 -34.04 -1.24
N PRO A 37 20.48 -34.41 -2.51
CA PRO A 37 19.41 -34.87 -3.40
C PRO A 37 18.80 -36.18 -2.90
N VAL A 38 17.54 -36.41 -3.27
CA VAL A 38 16.80 -37.65 -3.01
C VAL A 38 17.32 -38.78 -3.91
N SER A 39 17.70 -38.46 -5.14
CA SER A 39 18.28 -39.41 -6.10
C SER A 39 19.28 -38.72 -7.01
N GLU A 40 20.38 -39.42 -7.33
CA GLU A 40 21.39 -39.00 -8.29
C GLU A 40 21.53 -40.07 -9.38
N LEU A 41 21.40 -39.66 -10.64
CA LEU A 41 21.60 -40.53 -11.80
C LEU A 41 22.74 -39.96 -12.67
N LYS A 42 23.84 -40.70 -12.80
CA LYS A 42 24.99 -40.30 -13.65
C LYS A 42 25.01 -41.11 -14.94
N ARG A 43 25.03 -40.42 -16.09
CA ARG A 43 25.14 -41.02 -17.43
C ARG A 43 26.15 -40.22 -18.27
N GLY A 44 27.42 -40.62 -18.19
CA GLY A 44 28.51 -39.96 -18.92
C GLY A 44 28.75 -38.54 -18.41
N ALA A 45 28.70 -37.55 -19.30
CA ALA A 45 28.85 -36.13 -18.96
C ALA A 45 27.58 -35.50 -18.34
N ARG A 46 26.46 -36.23 -18.32
CA ARG A 46 25.18 -35.76 -17.77
C ARG A 46 24.90 -36.38 -16.41
N GLU A 47 24.54 -35.55 -15.45
CA GLU A 47 24.15 -35.93 -14.11
C GLU A 47 22.77 -35.35 -13.80
N VAL A 48 21.83 -36.18 -13.39
CA VAL A 48 20.47 -35.76 -13.02
C VAL A 48 20.33 -35.89 -11.50
N MET A 49 20.07 -34.77 -10.84
CA MET A 49 19.82 -34.70 -9.40
C MET A 49 18.35 -34.40 -9.15
N ILE A 50 17.68 -35.26 -8.38
CA ILE A 50 16.28 -35.09 -8.00
C ILE A 50 16.24 -34.63 -6.55
N PHE A 51 15.68 -33.45 -6.32
CA PHE A 51 15.42 -32.87 -5.01
C PHE A 51 13.92 -32.97 -4.68
N LYS A 52 13.56 -32.77 -3.42
CA LYS A 52 12.14 -32.70 -3.02
C LYS A 52 11.40 -31.55 -3.72
N THR A 53 12.12 -30.51 -4.09
CA THR A 53 11.60 -29.28 -4.71
C THR A 53 11.60 -29.33 -6.23
N GLY A 54 12.34 -30.25 -6.87
CA GLY A 54 12.42 -30.30 -8.32
C GLY A 54 13.58 -31.15 -8.84
N ARG A 55 13.85 -31.04 -10.14
CA ARG A 55 14.86 -31.83 -10.88
C ARG A 55 15.88 -30.89 -11.51
N ILE A 56 17.16 -31.22 -11.35
CA ILE A 56 18.28 -30.47 -11.92
C ILE A 56 19.09 -31.42 -12.79
N GLU A 57 19.33 -31.05 -14.04
CA GLU A 57 20.28 -31.74 -14.92
C GLU A 57 21.54 -30.91 -15.02
N LEU A 58 22.67 -31.55 -14.73
CA LEU A 58 24.00 -31.01 -14.87
C LEU A 58 24.65 -31.60 -16.12
N GLU A 59 25.31 -30.77 -16.90
CA GLU A 59 26.12 -31.17 -18.05
C GLU A 59 27.56 -30.70 -17.80
N SER A 60 28.51 -31.64 -17.79
CA SER A 60 29.91 -31.38 -17.45
C SER A 60 30.11 -30.74 -16.06
N GLY A 61 29.29 -31.15 -15.08
CA GLY A 61 29.37 -30.69 -13.69
C GLY A 61 28.76 -29.30 -13.43
N LYS A 62 28.11 -28.69 -14.42
CA LYS A 62 27.41 -27.41 -14.32
C LYS A 62 25.92 -27.55 -14.59
N VAL A 63 25.09 -26.76 -13.90
CA VAL A 63 23.62 -26.77 -14.10
C VAL A 63 23.26 -26.35 -15.52
N ALA A 64 22.64 -27.25 -16.27
CA ALA A 64 22.21 -27.03 -17.65
C ALA A 64 20.68 -26.91 -17.76
N VAL A 65 19.93 -27.73 -17.03
CA VAL A 65 18.46 -27.73 -17.05
C VAL A 65 17.93 -27.77 -15.62
N VAL A 66 16.92 -26.96 -15.34
CA VAL A 66 16.22 -26.97 -14.05
C VAL A 66 14.72 -27.11 -14.32
N GLN A 67 14.10 -28.14 -13.78
CA GLN A 67 12.66 -28.40 -13.87
C GLN A 67 12.04 -28.37 -12.48
N GLY A 68 11.04 -27.51 -12.29
CA GLY A 68 10.26 -27.46 -11.04
C GLY A 68 10.88 -26.64 -9.90
N LEU A 69 12.08 -26.07 -10.06
CA LEU A 69 12.62 -25.05 -9.15
C LEU A 69 12.54 -23.65 -9.79
N PRO A 70 12.34 -22.59 -8.98
CA PRO A 70 12.44 -21.22 -9.46
C PRO A 70 13.88 -20.96 -9.89
N VAL A 71 14.11 -20.83 -11.19
CA VAL A 71 15.41 -20.43 -11.73
C VAL A 71 15.44 -18.92 -11.74
N THR A 72 16.44 -18.34 -11.08
CA THR A 72 16.73 -16.92 -11.27
C THR A 72 17.70 -16.86 -12.43
N ASP A 73 17.30 -16.23 -13.53
CA ASP A 73 18.24 -15.94 -14.62
C ASP A 73 19.40 -15.14 -14.02
N GLY A 74 20.53 -15.82 -13.86
CA GLY A 74 21.75 -15.20 -13.35
C GLY A 74 22.19 -14.09 -14.32
N PRO A 75 23.07 -13.18 -13.88
CA PRO A 75 23.60 -12.13 -14.74
C PRO A 75 24.21 -12.78 -15.98
N VAL A 76 23.55 -12.58 -17.12
CA VAL A 76 24.08 -12.92 -18.43
C VAL A 76 25.43 -12.24 -18.52
N ALA A 77 26.50 -13.03 -18.67
CA ALA A 77 27.84 -12.51 -18.92
C ALA A 77 27.74 -11.49 -20.05
N ALA A 78 28.02 -10.22 -19.73
CA ALA A 78 27.80 -9.11 -20.64
C ALA A 78 28.50 -9.40 -21.98
N PRO A 79 27.79 -9.33 -23.12
CA PRO A 79 28.46 -9.31 -24.41
C PRO A 79 29.43 -8.12 -24.41
N MET A 80 30.68 -8.37 -24.78
CA MET A 80 31.73 -7.34 -24.85
C MET A 80 31.22 -6.13 -25.65
N PRO A 81 31.36 -4.90 -25.14
CA PRO A 81 30.83 -3.72 -25.81
C PRO A 81 31.62 -3.43 -27.09
N THR A 82 30.91 -3.43 -28.22
CA THR A 82 31.36 -2.83 -29.48
C THR A 82 31.26 -1.30 -29.36
N PRO A 83 32.33 -0.52 -29.66
CA PRO A 83 32.29 0.93 -29.54
C PRO A 83 31.83 1.59 -30.84
N MET A 84 30.66 2.24 -30.82
CA MET A 84 30.21 3.29 -31.76
C MET A 84 28.97 3.95 -31.12
N ALA A 85 28.66 5.23 -31.23
CA ALA A 85 29.35 6.45 -31.65
C ALA A 85 28.47 7.61 -31.14
N ASP A 86 29.08 8.74 -30.80
CA ASP A 86 28.41 10.00 -30.48
C ASP A 86 27.44 10.45 -31.58
N THR A 87 26.25 10.94 -31.22
CA THR A 87 25.70 12.20 -31.78
C THR A 87 24.61 12.77 -30.84
N PRO A 88 24.66 14.08 -30.51
CA PRO A 88 23.65 14.78 -29.71
C PRO A 88 22.58 15.44 -30.61
N LYS A 89 21.32 15.55 -30.14
CA LYS A 89 20.40 16.58 -30.66
C LYS A 89 19.29 16.95 -29.68
N ALA A 90 19.24 18.25 -29.41
CA ALA A 90 18.26 18.96 -28.60
C ALA A 90 16.87 19.08 -29.28
N ALA A 91 15.85 19.23 -28.42
CA ALA A 91 14.59 19.98 -28.61
C ALA A 91 13.84 19.86 -27.26
N GLU A 92 13.78 20.84 -26.36
CA GLU A 92 13.11 22.15 -26.47
C GLU A 92 11.77 22.07 -27.21
N SER A 93 10.66 22.00 -26.45
CA SER A 93 9.37 22.55 -26.90
C SER A 93 8.37 22.71 -25.75
N ALA A 94 7.96 23.97 -25.57
CA ALA A 94 6.64 24.47 -25.19
C ALA A 94 6.13 24.27 -23.75
N ALA A 95 6.42 25.26 -22.91
CA ALA A 95 5.50 25.73 -21.89
C ALA A 95 4.28 26.39 -22.57
N GLY A 96 3.07 25.90 -22.28
CA GLY A 96 1.83 26.55 -22.68
C GLY A 96 1.38 27.56 -21.61
N PRO A 97 1.14 28.84 -21.95
CA PRO A 97 0.35 29.75 -21.14
C PRO A 97 -1.13 29.52 -21.44
N ILE A 98 -1.93 29.17 -20.43
CA ILE A 98 -3.39 29.12 -20.59
C ILE A 98 -3.91 30.56 -20.64
N GLU A 99 -4.49 30.89 -21.79
CA GLU A 99 -5.16 32.14 -22.12
C GLU A 99 -6.19 32.53 -21.05
N THR A 100 -5.96 33.67 -20.41
CA THR A 100 -6.99 34.38 -19.63
C THR A 100 -7.87 35.12 -20.63
N LYS A 101 -9.05 34.57 -20.90
CA LYS A 101 -10.07 35.19 -21.74
C LYS A 101 -10.65 36.41 -21.03
N ALA A 102 -10.13 37.59 -21.38
CA ALA A 102 -10.73 38.87 -21.03
C ALA A 102 -12.08 39.02 -21.74
N ALA A 103 -13.16 38.91 -20.96
CA ALA A 103 -14.49 39.33 -21.40
C ALA A 103 -14.61 40.84 -21.14
N THR A 104 -14.50 41.61 -22.21
CA THR A 104 -14.87 43.02 -22.27
C THR A 104 -16.40 43.10 -22.26
N GLU A 105 -17.00 43.28 -21.08
CA GLU A 105 -18.38 43.73 -20.97
C GLU A 105 -18.43 45.26 -20.81
N ALA A 106 -19.26 45.86 -21.65
CA ALA A 106 -19.44 47.29 -21.81
C ALA A 106 -19.96 47.97 -20.53
N PRO A 107 -19.62 49.25 -20.30
CA PRO A 107 -20.08 49.99 -19.13
C PRO A 107 -21.60 50.23 -19.22
N ALA A 108 -22.36 49.42 -18.50
CA ALA A 108 -23.75 49.71 -18.21
C ALA A 108 -23.81 50.97 -17.34
N LYS A 109 -24.37 52.04 -17.91
CA LYS A 109 -24.81 53.29 -17.26
C LYS A 109 -25.04 53.12 -15.75
N ALA A 110 -24.15 53.70 -14.96
CA ALA A 110 -24.32 53.86 -13.51
C ALA A 110 -25.59 54.68 -13.25
N ALA A 111 -26.65 54.00 -12.82
CA ALA A 111 -27.72 54.67 -12.10
C ALA A 111 -27.14 55.12 -10.74
N PRO A 112 -27.41 56.35 -10.28
CA PRO A 112 -26.92 56.81 -8.99
C PRO A 112 -27.46 55.88 -7.90
N ILE A 113 -26.56 55.09 -7.31
CA ILE A 113 -26.83 54.36 -6.09
C ILE A 113 -27.10 55.45 -5.06
N SER A 114 -28.34 55.55 -4.61
CA SER A 114 -28.71 56.54 -3.62
C SER A 114 -27.87 56.33 -2.36
N ALA A 115 -27.39 57.42 -1.76
CA ALA A 115 -26.61 57.41 -0.52
C ALA A 115 -27.26 56.65 0.66
N ALA A 116 -28.53 56.25 0.53
CA ALA A 116 -29.24 55.38 1.45
C ALA A 116 -28.81 53.90 1.34
N LYS A 117 -28.47 53.40 0.14
CA LYS A 117 -28.03 52.00 -0.05
C LYS A 117 -26.60 51.79 0.45
N GLU A 118 -25.71 52.76 0.26
CA GLU A 118 -24.34 52.70 0.77
C GLU A 118 -24.31 52.57 2.30
N LYS A 119 -25.13 53.38 3.01
CA LYS A 119 -25.27 53.27 4.47
C LYS A 119 -25.82 51.92 4.93
N SER A 120 -26.76 51.31 4.20
CA SER A 120 -27.28 49.99 4.56
C SER A 120 -26.25 48.87 4.37
N VAL A 121 -25.37 48.97 3.37
CA VAL A 121 -24.32 47.98 3.13
C VAL A 121 -23.21 48.12 4.17
N GLU A 122 -22.83 49.35 4.52
CA GLU A 122 -21.86 49.62 5.58
C GLU A 122 -22.35 49.10 6.94
N GLN A 123 -23.63 49.32 7.28
CA GLN A 123 -24.24 48.76 8.50
C GLN A 123 -24.26 47.22 8.48
N GLN A 124 -24.60 46.59 7.35
CA GLN A 124 -24.58 45.13 7.24
C GLN A 124 -23.18 44.54 7.38
N MET A 125 -22.14 45.21 6.87
CA MET A 125 -20.76 44.78 7.06
C MET A 125 -20.31 44.89 8.51
N ILE A 126 -20.66 45.99 9.19
CA ILE A 126 -20.35 46.17 10.62
C ILE A 126 -21.07 45.12 11.47
N GLU A 127 -22.33 44.82 11.18
CA GLU A 127 -23.10 43.77 11.87
C GLU A 127 -22.53 42.36 11.60
N ALA A 128 -22.11 42.08 10.36
CA ALA A 128 -21.47 40.82 10.01
C ALA A 128 -20.12 40.63 10.71
N ASP A 129 -19.31 41.67 10.81
CA ASP A 129 -18.01 41.64 11.50
C ASP A 129 -18.18 41.47 13.01
N ALA A 130 -19.18 42.14 13.61
CA ALA A 130 -19.52 41.95 15.02
C ALA A 130 -20.02 40.52 15.31
N ALA A 131 -20.85 39.96 14.42
CA ALA A 131 -21.31 38.58 14.51
C ALA A 131 -20.16 37.56 14.31
N ALA A 132 -19.20 37.86 13.44
CA ALA A 132 -18.02 37.01 13.25
C ALA A 132 -17.11 37.00 14.50
N ARG A 133 -16.85 38.18 15.09
CA ARG A 133 -16.04 38.30 16.30
C ARG A 133 -16.67 37.59 17.50
N THR A 134 -17.98 37.75 17.71
CA THR A 134 -18.68 37.06 18.80
C THR A 134 -18.71 35.54 18.62
N LYS A 135 -18.74 35.03 17.37
CA LYS A 135 -18.57 33.59 17.11
C LYS A 135 -17.15 33.12 17.41
N MET A 136 -16.12 33.89 17.03
CA MET A 136 -14.73 33.57 17.35
C MET A 136 -14.49 33.59 18.86
N GLU A 137 -15.00 34.58 19.59
CA GLU A 137 -14.89 34.65 21.05
C GLU A 137 -15.55 33.44 21.73
N LYS A 138 -16.74 33.03 21.27
CA LYS A 138 -17.40 31.81 21.78
C LYS A 138 -16.60 30.54 21.48
N GLN A 139 -16.00 30.44 20.30
CA GLN A 139 -15.13 29.30 19.96
C GLN A 139 -13.86 29.27 20.82
N ILE A 140 -13.28 30.43 21.11
CA ILE A 140 -12.13 30.55 22.02
C ILE A 140 -12.54 30.16 23.44
N GLU A 141 -13.68 30.64 23.93
CA GLU A 141 -14.21 30.33 25.25
C GLU A 141 -14.53 28.83 25.40
N GLU A 142 -15.08 28.20 24.36
CA GLU A 142 -15.34 26.76 24.32
C GLU A 142 -14.04 25.93 24.27
N LEU A 143 -12.98 26.43 23.62
CA LEU A 143 -11.66 25.79 23.63
C LEU A 143 -10.91 25.99 24.95
N GLU A 144 -11.11 27.13 25.63
CA GLU A 144 -10.49 27.45 26.91
C GLU A 144 -11.18 26.72 28.07
N ASN A 145 -12.51 26.54 27.98
CA ASN A 145 -13.32 25.79 28.92
C ASN A 145 -14.00 24.61 28.22
N PRO A 146 -13.24 23.59 27.79
CA PRO A 146 -13.85 22.43 27.16
C PRO A 146 -14.87 21.83 28.14
N PRO A 147 -16.12 21.60 27.72
CA PRO A 147 -17.11 21.00 28.59
C PRO A 147 -16.53 19.71 29.15
N PRO A 148 -16.73 19.43 30.47
CA PRO A 148 -16.23 18.20 31.06
C PRO A 148 -16.71 17.05 30.16
N PRO A 149 -15.81 16.12 29.78
CA PRO A 149 -16.14 15.09 28.80
C PRO A 149 -17.45 14.48 29.25
N ALA A 150 -18.48 14.57 28.39
CA ALA A 150 -19.77 13.99 28.68
C ALA A 150 -19.46 12.57 29.18
N ARG A 151 -19.95 12.23 30.38
CA ARG A 151 -19.88 10.86 30.88
C ARG A 151 -20.84 10.04 30.04
N ASP A 152 -20.52 9.92 28.76
CA ASP A 152 -21.16 9.00 27.87
C ASP A 152 -20.87 7.63 28.47
N HIS A 153 -21.92 7.07 29.05
CA HIS A 153 -21.96 5.67 29.40
C HIS A 153 -21.84 4.89 28.10
N ASP A 154 -20.57 4.69 27.78
CA ASP A 154 -19.92 4.00 26.67
C ASP A 154 -20.45 2.56 26.55
N ARG A 155 -21.70 2.42 26.07
CA ARG A 155 -22.26 1.15 25.61
C ARG A 155 -22.01 0.95 24.11
N GLY A 156 -20.91 1.50 23.59
CA GLY A 156 -20.40 1.09 22.29
C GLY A 156 -20.05 -0.40 22.30
N PRO A 157 -20.04 -1.06 21.12
CA PRO A 157 -19.49 -2.39 21.02
C PRO A 157 -18.08 -2.43 21.62
N PRO A 158 -17.66 -3.55 22.24
CA PRO A 158 -16.34 -3.66 22.85
C PRO A 158 -15.24 -3.24 21.87
N ARG A 159 -14.28 -2.41 22.30
CA ARG A 159 -13.18 -1.90 21.43
C ARG A 159 -12.41 -2.99 20.69
N TRP A 160 -12.30 -4.19 21.28
CA TRP A 160 -11.66 -5.32 20.63
C TRP A 160 -12.50 -5.88 19.47
N LEU A 161 -13.83 -5.80 19.54
CA LEU A 161 -14.73 -6.25 18.50
C LEU A 161 -14.65 -5.34 17.28
N THR A 162 -14.67 -4.02 17.49
CA THR A 162 -14.52 -3.05 16.39
C THR A 162 -13.18 -3.21 15.70
N PHE A 163 -12.11 -3.43 16.46
CA PHE A 163 -10.79 -3.75 15.92
C PHE A 163 -10.78 -5.02 15.06
N ILE A 164 -11.37 -6.14 15.52
CA ILE A 164 -11.44 -7.38 14.74
C ILE A 164 -12.25 -7.20 13.46
N VAL A 165 -13.41 -6.55 13.53
CA VAL A 165 -14.26 -6.30 12.37
C VAL A 165 -13.52 -5.44 11.33
N GLU A 166 -12.85 -4.38 11.77
CA GLU A 166 -12.02 -3.55 10.90
C GLU A 166 -10.90 -4.35 10.22
N LEU A 167 -10.26 -5.25 10.97
CA LEU A 167 -9.19 -6.11 10.48
C LEU A 167 -9.69 -7.08 9.39
N ILE A 168 -10.88 -7.66 9.59
CA ILE A 168 -11.52 -8.56 8.61
C ILE A 168 -11.88 -7.80 7.34
N ILE A 169 -12.49 -6.61 7.47
CA ILE A 169 -12.83 -5.77 6.31
C ILE A 169 -11.56 -5.44 5.52
N LYS A 170 -10.48 -5.03 6.20
CA LYS A 170 -9.18 -4.74 5.59
C LYS A 170 -8.59 -5.98 4.89
N ALA A 171 -8.69 -7.17 5.48
CA ALA A 171 -8.21 -8.41 4.88
C ALA A 171 -8.95 -8.75 3.57
N VAL A 172 -10.28 -8.63 3.58
CA VAL A 172 -11.12 -8.88 2.39
C VAL A 172 -10.83 -7.86 1.29
N MET A 173 -10.72 -6.59 1.66
CA MET A 173 -10.36 -5.50 0.74
C MET A 173 -8.98 -5.72 0.12
N MET A 174 -8.00 -6.16 0.93
CA MET A 174 -6.65 -6.46 0.45
C MET A 174 -6.64 -7.64 -0.52
N LEU A 175 -7.39 -8.70 -0.24
CA LEU A 175 -7.50 -9.85 -1.14
C LEU A 175 -8.13 -9.45 -2.48
N ALA A 176 -9.16 -8.60 -2.45
CA ALA A 176 -9.79 -8.06 -3.66
C ALA A 176 -8.81 -7.17 -4.46
N ALA A 177 -8.08 -6.29 -3.77
CA ALA A 177 -7.08 -5.41 -4.38
C ALA A 177 -5.95 -6.21 -5.05
N LEU A 178 -5.43 -7.22 -4.35
CA LEU A 178 -4.41 -8.12 -4.88
C LEU A 178 -4.91 -8.85 -6.13
N LYS A 179 -6.13 -9.41 -6.09
CA LYS A 179 -6.72 -10.12 -7.24
C LYS A 179 -6.92 -9.21 -8.46
N LEU A 180 -7.39 -7.98 -8.25
CA LEU A 180 -7.55 -7.01 -9.33
C LEU A 180 -6.19 -6.58 -9.90
N THR A 181 -5.22 -6.35 -9.02
CA THR A 181 -3.88 -5.92 -9.41
C THR A 181 -3.13 -7.00 -10.17
N THR A 182 -3.16 -8.24 -9.72
CA THR A 182 -2.54 -9.35 -10.45
C THR A 182 -3.17 -9.56 -11.81
N LYS A 183 -4.50 -9.39 -11.93
CA LYS A 183 -5.19 -9.43 -13.23
C LYS A 183 -4.78 -8.27 -14.14
N TYR A 184 -4.60 -7.07 -13.59
CA TYR A 184 -4.20 -5.88 -14.36
C TYR A 184 -2.77 -5.99 -14.91
N TRP A 185 -1.85 -6.53 -14.11
CA TRP A 185 -0.44 -6.71 -14.49
C TRP A 185 -0.15 -8.05 -15.20
N ASP A 186 -1.20 -8.80 -15.55
CA ASP A 186 -1.11 -10.13 -16.19
C ASP A 186 -0.17 -11.10 -15.45
N VAL A 187 -0.24 -11.09 -14.12
CA VAL A 187 0.56 -11.98 -13.27
C VAL A 187 -0.29 -13.12 -12.76
N GLU A 188 0.12 -14.32 -13.12
CA GLU A 188 -0.41 -15.55 -12.55
C GLU A 188 0.16 -15.78 -11.15
N ILE A 189 -0.64 -15.45 -10.14
CA ILE A 189 -0.41 -15.86 -8.75
C ILE A 189 -1.52 -16.82 -8.35
N SER A 190 -1.17 -17.95 -7.74
CA SER A 190 -2.16 -18.90 -7.24
C SER A 190 -3.08 -18.23 -6.21
N TRP A 191 -4.35 -18.64 -6.16
CA TRP A 191 -5.31 -18.08 -5.21
C TRP A 191 -4.84 -18.26 -3.75
N PHE A 192 -4.24 -19.43 -3.46
CA PHE A 192 -3.62 -19.70 -2.17
C PHE A 192 -2.50 -18.70 -1.85
N GLY A 193 -1.70 -18.35 -2.85
CA GLY A 193 -0.67 -17.33 -2.72
C GLY A 193 -1.21 -15.94 -2.38
N LEU A 194 -2.28 -15.52 -3.07
CA LEU A 194 -2.96 -14.25 -2.78
C LEU A 194 -3.56 -14.24 -1.37
N ALA A 195 -4.17 -15.35 -0.94
CA ALA A 195 -4.70 -15.49 0.41
C ALA A 195 -3.60 -15.39 1.47
N MET A 196 -2.46 -16.06 1.27
CA MET A 196 -1.31 -15.97 2.17
C MET A 196 -0.76 -14.54 2.28
N ALA A 197 -0.67 -13.82 1.14
CA ALA A 197 -0.24 -12.43 1.13
C ALA A 197 -1.21 -11.52 1.90
N ALA A 198 -2.52 -11.68 1.70
CA ALA A 198 -3.55 -10.92 2.44
C ALA A 198 -3.54 -11.23 3.94
N ILE A 199 -3.35 -12.50 4.33
CA ILE A 199 -3.23 -12.89 5.74
C ILE A 199 -1.99 -12.26 6.37
N ALA A 200 -0.83 -12.34 5.71
CA ALA A 200 0.40 -11.76 6.22
C ALA A 200 0.29 -10.23 6.43
N ASP A 201 -0.31 -9.53 5.47
CA ASP A 201 -0.62 -8.10 5.56
C ASP A 201 -1.53 -7.78 6.76
N THR A 202 -2.56 -8.61 6.95
CA THR A 202 -3.53 -8.48 8.04
C THR A 202 -2.90 -8.72 9.41
N VAL A 203 -2.05 -9.75 9.53
CA VAL A 203 -1.30 -10.05 10.76
C VAL A 203 -0.31 -8.94 11.09
N ALA A 204 0.39 -8.40 10.09
CA ALA A 204 1.29 -7.26 10.28
C ALA A 204 0.56 -6.06 10.90
N ARG A 205 -0.59 -5.70 10.32
CA ARG A 205 -1.44 -4.62 10.86
C ARG A 205 -1.94 -4.94 12.26
N ALA A 206 -2.36 -6.18 12.53
CA ALA A 206 -2.84 -6.59 13.84
C ALA A 206 -1.76 -6.42 14.92
N VAL A 207 -0.53 -6.83 14.62
CA VAL A 207 0.61 -6.74 15.54
C VAL A 207 0.98 -5.28 15.80
N VAL A 208 1.12 -4.46 14.75
CA VAL A 208 1.46 -3.03 14.91
C VAL A 208 0.35 -2.29 15.64
N GLY A 209 -0.91 -2.57 15.32
CA GLY A 209 -2.07 -2.00 16.01
C GLY A 209 -2.15 -2.39 17.48
N ALA A 210 -1.87 -3.65 17.82
CA ALA A 210 -1.82 -4.10 19.21
C ALA A 210 -0.68 -3.43 19.99
N ILE A 211 0.50 -3.27 19.37
CA ILE A 211 1.63 -2.56 19.98
C ILE A 211 1.28 -1.09 20.20
N ALA A 212 0.66 -0.42 19.22
CA ALA A 212 0.24 0.98 19.33
C ALA A 212 -0.80 1.18 20.43
N LEU A 213 -1.80 0.31 20.50
CA LEU A 213 -2.83 0.37 21.53
C LEU A 213 -2.23 0.18 22.92
N TRP A 214 -1.27 -0.74 23.06
CA TRP A 214 -0.63 -1.03 24.33
C TRP A 214 0.38 0.04 24.76
N ALA A 215 1.23 0.51 23.84
CA ALA A 215 2.33 1.42 24.14
C ALA A 215 1.89 2.90 24.18
N LEU A 216 0.94 3.28 23.33
CA LEU A 216 0.53 4.68 23.13
C LEU A 216 -0.91 4.96 23.55
N GLY A 217 -1.70 3.93 23.87
CA GLY A 217 -3.15 4.07 24.09
C GLY A 217 -3.91 4.46 22.81
N MET A 218 -3.27 4.41 21.64
CA MET A 218 -3.85 4.78 20.36
C MET A 218 -4.41 3.56 19.64
N GLY A 219 -5.66 3.63 19.17
CA GLY A 219 -6.31 2.52 18.46
C GLY A 219 -5.66 2.17 17.12
N THR A 220 -4.99 3.13 16.48
CA THR A 220 -4.33 2.95 15.17
C THR A 220 -3.18 3.94 15.02
N THR A 221 -2.14 3.55 14.26
CA THR A 221 -1.02 4.45 13.89
C THR A 221 -1.09 4.94 12.44
N MET A 222 -2.19 4.62 11.72
CA MET A 222 -2.57 4.96 10.34
C MET A 222 -1.51 4.75 9.24
N TYR A 223 -0.32 5.32 9.40
CA TYR A 223 0.77 5.29 8.43
C TYR A 223 1.83 4.22 8.75
N ALA A 224 2.11 3.98 10.04
CA ALA A 224 3.18 3.07 10.43
C ALA A 224 2.80 1.60 10.24
N ASP A 225 1.56 1.23 10.57
CA ASP A 225 0.97 -0.07 10.28
C ASP A 225 0.93 -0.33 8.77
N GLU A 226 0.59 0.69 7.99
CA GLU A 226 0.44 0.56 6.55
C GLU A 226 1.77 0.38 5.80
N ALA A 227 2.80 1.13 6.20
CA ALA A 227 4.16 0.97 5.69
C ALA A 227 4.75 -0.40 6.07
N THR A 228 4.58 -0.83 7.33
CA THR A 228 5.08 -2.12 7.81
C THR A 228 4.42 -3.28 7.05
N ALA A 229 3.09 -3.22 6.89
CA ALA A 229 2.34 -4.22 6.16
C ALA A 229 2.71 -4.26 4.67
N ALA A 230 2.98 -3.11 4.04
CA ALA A 230 3.47 -3.05 2.66
C ALA A 230 4.83 -3.74 2.50
N LEU A 231 5.79 -3.50 3.40
CA LEU A 231 7.09 -4.18 3.36
C LEU A 231 6.96 -5.70 3.47
N ILE A 232 6.12 -6.17 4.39
CA ILE A 232 5.86 -7.61 4.58
C ILE A 232 5.20 -8.20 3.32
N LEU A 233 4.25 -7.48 2.73
CA LEU A 233 3.58 -7.91 1.51
C LEU A 233 4.56 -8.07 0.34
N VAL A 234 5.52 -7.16 0.15
CA VAL A 234 6.55 -7.29 -0.89
C VAL A 234 7.33 -8.59 -0.71
N VAL A 235 7.75 -8.90 0.52
CA VAL A 235 8.51 -10.12 0.83
C VAL A 235 7.67 -11.36 0.55
N VAL A 236 6.40 -11.37 0.96
CA VAL A 236 5.51 -12.52 0.77
C VAL A 236 5.18 -12.74 -0.70
N LEU A 237 4.83 -11.67 -1.44
CA LEU A 237 4.53 -11.78 -2.88
C LEU A 237 5.74 -12.30 -3.66
N ARG A 238 6.94 -11.81 -3.34
CA ARG A 238 8.18 -12.33 -3.94
C ARG A 238 8.38 -13.83 -3.68
N LYS A 239 8.02 -14.32 -2.50
CA LYS A 239 8.18 -15.74 -2.14
C LYS A 239 7.13 -16.64 -2.77
N VAL A 240 5.93 -16.10 -2.97
CA VAL A 240 4.76 -16.85 -3.42
C VAL A 240 4.69 -16.91 -4.95
N SER A 241 5.24 -15.92 -5.64
CA SER A 241 5.25 -15.89 -7.10
C SER A 241 6.46 -16.64 -7.67
N TYR A 242 6.19 -17.58 -8.56
CA TYR A 242 7.22 -18.47 -9.12
C TYR A 242 8.20 -17.77 -10.07
N ASN A 243 7.83 -16.64 -10.68
CA ASN A 243 8.62 -15.96 -11.71
C ASN A 243 8.69 -14.42 -11.54
N GLN A 244 8.32 -13.89 -10.38
CA GLN A 244 8.34 -12.43 -10.21
C GLN A 244 9.71 -11.90 -9.81
N SER A 245 10.14 -10.88 -10.56
CA SER A 245 11.20 -9.99 -10.10
C SER A 245 10.78 -9.23 -8.85
N LEU A 246 11.73 -8.84 -8.01
CA LEU A 246 11.49 -7.97 -6.85
C LEU A 246 10.77 -6.67 -7.28
N ALA A 247 11.16 -6.10 -8.43
CA ALA A 247 10.53 -4.91 -8.98
C ALA A 247 9.03 -5.10 -9.23
N GLN A 248 8.63 -6.25 -9.77
CA GLN A 248 7.23 -6.56 -10.03
C GLN A 248 6.42 -6.76 -8.74
N ALA A 249 7.01 -7.44 -7.74
CA ALA A 249 6.40 -7.57 -6.41
C ALA A 249 6.19 -6.21 -5.73
N VAL A 250 7.16 -5.30 -5.86
CA VAL A 250 7.06 -3.92 -5.37
C VAL A 250 5.94 -3.16 -6.09
N THR A 251 5.87 -3.23 -7.42
CA THR A 251 4.83 -2.57 -8.21
C THR A 251 3.44 -3.06 -7.85
N ILE A 252 3.24 -4.37 -7.72
CA ILE A 252 1.96 -4.96 -7.30
C ILE A 252 1.59 -4.52 -5.89
N THR A 253 2.57 -4.50 -4.99
CA THR A 253 2.34 -4.04 -3.62
C THR A 253 1.90 -2.59 -3.57
N LEU A 254 2.63 -1.69 -4.23
CA LEU A 254 2.31 -0.26 -4.30
C LEU A 254 0.93 -0.01 -4.92
N THR A 255 0.63 -0.66 -6.04
CA THR A 255 -0.68 -0.51 -6.70
C THR A 255 -1.82 -1.08 -5.86
N SER A 256 -1.64 -2.26 -5.25
CA SER A 256 -2.63 -2.86 -4.35
C SER A 256 -2.88 -1.99 -3.11
N LYS A 257 -1.81 -1.47 -2.49
CA LYS A 257 -1.91 -0.59 -1.31
C LYS A 257 -2.58 0.72 -1.64
N THR A 258 -2.18 1.36 -2.74
CA THR A 258 -2.82 2.60 -3.23
C THR A 258 -4.30 2.38 -3.46
N PHE A 259 -4.67 1.27 -4.10
CA PHE A 259 -6.07 0.89 -4.29
C PHE A 259 -6.79 0.72 -2.96
N THR A 260 -6.23 -0.03 -1.99
CA THR A 260 -6.88 -0.21 -0.69
C THR A 260 -7.04 1.08 0.09
N VAL A 261 -6.09 2.02 0.00
CA VAL A 261 -6.19 3.33 0.66
C VAL A 261 -7.29 4.16 0.00
N VAL A 262 -7.27 4.33 -1.32
CA VAL A 262 -8.25 5.15 -2.04
C VAL A 262 -9.67 4.58 -1.90
N VAL A 263 -9.84 3.29 -2.19
CA VAL A 263 -11.16 2.64 -2.11
C VAL A 263 -11.60 2.50 -0.66
N GLY A 264 -10.68 2.20 0.26
CA GLY A 264 -10.96 2.14 1.70
C GLY A 264 -11.47 3.49 2.22
N SER A 265 -10.78 4.58 1.92
CA SER A 265 -11.20 5.93 2.30
C SER A 265 -12.58 6.28 1.73
N PHE A 266 -12.82 5.97 0.44
CA PHE A 266 -14.13 6.21 -0.17
C PHE A 266 -15.23 5.39 0.50
N LEU A 267 -14.99 4.10 0.72
CA LEU A 267 -15.95 3.19 1.36
C LEU A 267 -16.26 3.62 2.80
N SER A 268 -15.25 4.05 3.56
CA SER A 268 -15.42 4.59 4.91
C SER A 268 -16.31 5.83 4.92
N VAL A 269 -16.12 6.77 3.99
CA VAL A 269 -16.98 7.96 3.88
C VAL A 269 -18.42 7.57 3.53
N VAL A 270 -18.61 6.67 2.56
CA VAL A 270 -19.95 6.18 2.18
C VAL A 270 -20.65 5.47 3.34
N LEU A 271 -19.93 4.61 4.07
CA LEU A 271 -20.45 3.90 5.23
C LEU A 271 -20.82 4.86 6.36
N LEU A 272 -19.96 5.83 6.68
CA LEU A 272 -20.27 6.86 7.68
C LEU A 272 -21.51 7.67 7.27
N ARG A 273 -21.62 8.05 5.99
CA ARG A 273 -22.80 8.76 5.48
C ARG A 273 -24.06 7.88 5.51
N ALA A 274 -23.96 6.59 5.24
CA ALA A 274 -25.10 5.67 5.31
C ALA A 274 -25.55 5.44 6.76
N LEU A 275 -24.60 5.28 7.69
CA LEU A 275 -24.87 5.02 9.10
C LEU A 275 -25.38 6.25 9.85
N PHE A 276 -24.82 7.44 9.58
CA PHE A 276 -25.14 8.66 10.32
C PHE A 276 -25.94 9.69 9.51
N GLY A 277 -25.81 9.70 8.18
CA GLY A 277 -26.48 10.65 7.30
C GLY A 277 -27.90 10.23 6.88
N GLY A 278 -28.37 9.03 7.25
CA GLY A 278 -29.73 8.57 6.98
C GLY A 278 -30.80 9.15 7.92
N GLY A 279 -30.39 9.78 9.02
CA GLY A 279 -31.28 10.33 10.05
C GLY A 279 -31.43 11.84 9.95
N GLY A 280 -32.17 12.33 8.96
CA GLY A 280 -32.92 13.59 9.05
C GLY A 280 -32.13 14.90 9.05
N GLY A 281 -32.25 15.64 7.94
CA GLY A 281 -31.98 17.08 7.90
C GLY A 281 -30.75 17.42 7.08
N LEU A 282 -30.99 17.80 5.82
CA LEU A 282 -30.10 18.67 5.07
C LEU A 282 -29.86 19.95 5.90
N MET A 283 -28.81 19.98 6.71
CA MET A 283 -28.19 21.25 7.07
C MET A 283 -27.42 21.70 5.83
N PRO A 284 -27.74 22.87 5.26
CA PRO A 284 -26.99 23.41 4.15
C PRO A 284 -25.59 23.74 4.65
N PHE A 285 -24.59 23.06 4.08
CA PHE A 285 -23.22 23.56 4.04
C PHE A 285 -23.11 24.61 2.95
#